data_AF-A0A497RCG8-F1
#
_entry.id   AF-A0A497RCG8-F1
#
_cell.length_a   1.000
_cell.length_b   1.000
_cell.length_c   1.000
_cell.angle_alpha   90.00
_cell.angle_beta   90.00
_cell.angle_gamma   90.00
#
_symmetry.space_group_name_H-M   'P 1'
#
loop_
_entity.id
_entity.type
_entity.pdbx_description
1 polymer ?
#
loop_
_entity_poly.entity_id
_entity_poly.type
_entity_poly.pdbx_seq_one_letter_code
_entity_poly.pdbx_strand_id
1 'polypeptide(L)'
;MVEPPYLQVEFDTRQKLIPKLVEKYCKEKYQLEIIPPKVGSGPKPGPIPRPTFRILDVTTGELVAFFNPHGRAECFHDDFKPLFEQILTDLKGAVEEAALEFRQH
;
A
#
# COMPACT_ATOMS: atom_id res chain seq x y z
N MET A 1 19.70 8.01 6.74
CA MET A 1 18.74 9.13 6.89
C MET A 1 17.57 8.62 7.71
N VAL A 2 17.14 9.38 8.71
CA VAL A 2 15.92 9.08 9.49
C VAL A 2 14.73 9.62 8.70
N GLU A 3 13.67 8.83 8.59
CA GLU A 3 12.44 9.21 7.90
C GLU A 3 11.76 10.38 8.62
N PRO A 4 11.40 11.48 7.93
CA PRO A 4 10.67 12.60 8.53
C PRO A 4 9.34 12.14 9.15
N PRO A 5 8.92 12.66 10.32
CA PRO A 5 7.72 12.22 11.03
C PRO A 5 6.44 12.26 10.17
N TYR A 6 6.30 13.29 9.34
CA TYR A 6 5.19 13.43 8.42
C TYR A 6 5.11 12.28 7.40
N LEU A 7 6.25 11.85 6.83
CA LEU A 7 6.29 10.72 5.88
C LEU A 7 5.98 9.40 6.58
N GLN A 8 6.39 9.27 7.84
CA GLN A 8 6.07 8.09 8.64
C GLN A 8 4.55 7.93 8.82
N VAL A 9 3.82 9.03 9.10
CA VAL A 9 2.35 9.03 9.19
C VAL A 9 1.71 8.60 7.87
N GLU A 10 2.19 9.13 6.73
CA GLU A 10 1.66 8.73 5.43
C GLU A 10 1.88 7.24 5.15
N PHE A 11 3.09 6.73 5.43
CA PHE A 11 3.45 5.34 5.16
C PHE A 11 2.71 4.37 6.09
N ASP A 12 2.59 4.71 7.37
CA ASP A 12 1.82 3.91 8.33
C ASP A 12 0.33 3.87 7.95
N THR A 13 -0.22 5.01 7.49
CA THR A 13 -1.60 5.11 6.99
C THR A 13 -1.81 4.22 5.79
N ARG A 14 -0.92 4.29 4.77
CA ARG A 14 -0.98 3.40 3.60
C ARG A 14 -0.90 1.94 4.01
N GLN A 15 0.06 1.56 4.86
CA GLN A 15 0.24 0.17 5.31
C GLN A 15 -1.02 -0.39 6.00
N LYS A 16 -1.73 0.45 6.77
CA LYS A 16 -2.97 0.06 7.46
C LYS A 16 -4.19 -0.03 6.54
N LEU A 17 -4.27 0.84 5.52
CA LEU A 17 -5.45 0.97 4.68
C LEU A 17 -5.43 0.10 3.43
N ILE A 18 -4.27 -0.13 2.82
CA ILE A 18 -4.15 -1.00 1.63
C ILE A 18 -4.89 -2.33 1.82
N PRO A 19 -4.66 -3.14 2.87
CA PRO A 19 -5.37 -4.42 3.02
C PRO A 19 -6.88 -4.26 3.14
N LYS A 20 -7.36 -3.21 3.83
CA LYS A 20 -8.79 -2.95 4.02
C LYS A 20 -9.49 -2.53 2.73
N LEU A 21 -8.83 -1.72 1.91
CA LEU A 21 -9.38 -1.27 0.63
C LEU A 21 -9.38 -2.41 -0.38
N VAL A 22 -8.32 -3.23 -0.41
CA VAL A 22 -8.31 -4.45 -1.23
C VAL A 22 -9.43 -5.39 -0.80
N GLU A 23 -9.59 -5.65 0.50
CA GLU A 23 -10.71 -6.44 1.01
C GLU A 23 -12.09 -5.83 0.66
N LYS A 24 -12.23 -4.50 0.67
CA LYS A 24 -13.48 -3.83 0.31
C LYS A 24 -13.83 -4.01 -1.17
N TYR A 25 -12.86 -3.84 -2.06
CA TYR A 25 -13.08 -3.73 -3.50
C TYR A 25 -12.87 -5.04 -4.28
N CYS A 26 -12.14 -6.01 -3.73
CA CYS A 26 -11.65 -7.17 -4.48
C CYS A 26 -12.25 -8.53 -4.08
N LYS A 27 -13.24 -8.54 -3.17
CA LYS A 27 -13.73 -9.69 -2.37
C LYS A 27 -13.81 -11.07 -3.03
N GLU A 28 -14.08 -11.16 -4.33
CA GLU A 28 -14.41 -12.44 -4.99
C GLU A 28 -13.42 -12.83 -6.09
N LYS A 29 -12.83 -11.84 -6.79
CA LYS A 29 -11.99 -12.09 -7.97
C LYS A 29 -10.50 -11.97 -7.69
N TYR A 30 -10.12 -11.27 -6.62
CA TYR A 30 -8.71 -11.04 -6.33
C TYR A 30 -8.35 -11.34 -4.88
N GLN A 31 -7.15 -11.91 -4.70
CA GLN A 31 -6.58 -12.26 -3.42
C GLN A 31 -5.44 -11.30 -3.07
N LEU A 32 -5.39 -10.89 -1.81
CA LEU A 32 -4.26 -10.14 -1.25
C LEU A 32 -3.17 -11.09 -0.78
N GLU A 33 -1.95 -10.91 -1.30
CA GLU A 33 -0.72 -11.52 -0.80
C GLU A 33 0.13 -10.45 -0.10
N ILE A 34 0.54 -10.69 1.14
CA ILE A 34 1.39 -9.77 1.92
C ILE A 34 2.81 -10.30 1.93
N ILE A 35 3.72 -9.58 1.28
CA ILE A 35 5.15 -9.89 1.30
C ILE A 35 5.80 -9.10 2.44
N PRO A 36 6.37 -9.78 3.45
CA PRO A 36 7.05 -9.10 4.55
C PRO A 36 8.26 -8.31 4.04
N PRO A 37 8.62 -7.21 4.71
CA PRO A 37 9.84 -6.48 4.36
C PRO A 37 11.06 -7.39 4.49
N LYS A 38 12.03 -7.22 3.58
CA LYS A 38 13.35 -7.84 3.75
C LYS A 38 14.07 -7.16 4.91
N VAL A 39 14.07 -7.80 6.07
CA VAL A 39 14.87 -7.36 7.21
C VAL A 39 16.32 -7.76 6.93
N GLY A 40 17.18 -6.78 6.66
CA GLY A 40 18.62 -7.02 6.55
C GLY A 40 19.20 -7.44 7.89
N SER A 41 20.28 -8.22 7.86
CA SER A 41 21.09 -8.54 9.03
C SER A 41 21.85 -7.28 9.50
N GLY A 42 21.22 -6.47 10.34
CA GLY A 42 21.82 -5.33 11.03
C GLY A 42 21.12 -3.99 10.80
N PRO A 43 21.31 -3.02 11.70
CA PRO A 43 20.73 -1.68 11.58
C PRO A 43 21.39 -0.93 10.43
N LYS A 44 20.77 -0.98 9.24
CA LYS A 44 21.18 -0.12 8.12
C LYS A 44 20.46 1.23 8.25
N PRO A 45 21.18 2.36 8.16
CA PRO A 45 20.53 3.66 8.09
C PRO A 45 19.72 3.76 6.79
N GLY A 46 18.40 3.97 6.90
CA GLY A 46 17.50 4.04 5.75
C GLY A 46 16.03 4.13 6.18
N PRO A 47 15.09 4.22 5.22
CA PRO A 47 13.67 4.18 5.49
C PRO A 47 13.29 2.91 6.25
N ILE A 48 12.27 2.99 7.10
CA ILE A 48 11.75 1.83 7.82
C ILE A 48 11.30 0.79 6.77
N PRO A 49 11.79 -0.46 6.82
CA PRO A 49 11.34 -1.50 5.89
C PRO A 49 9.83 -1.73 5.99
N ARG A 50 9.12 -1.68 4.86
CA ARG A 50 7.66 -1.85 4.79
C ARG A 50 7.29 -3.09 3.95
N PRO A 51 6.16 -3.76 4.24
CA PRO A 51 5.67 -4.86 3.43
C PRO A 51 5.31 -4.39 2.01
N THR A 52 5.27 -5.32 1.07
CA THR A 52 4.66 -5.10 -0.25
C THR A 52 3.38 -5.91 -0.33
N PHE A 53 2.30 -5.27 -0.76
CA PHE A 53 1.00 -5.89 -0.93
C PHE A 53 0.82 -6.22 -2.41
N ARG A 54 0.70 -7.49 -2.73
CA ARG A 54 0.40 -7.97 -4.08
C ARG A 54 -1.06 -8.36 -4.16
N ILE A 55 -1.67 -8.08 -5.31
CA ILE A 55 -3.02 -8.51 -5.62
C ILE A 55 -2.90 -9.53 -6.74
N LEU A 56 -3.43 -10.72 -6.51
CA LEU A 56 -3.42 -11.83 -7.45
C LEU A 56 -4.84 -12.11 -7.93
N ASP A 57 -5.02 -12.40 -9.22
CA ASP A 57 -6.31 -12.94 -9.71
C ASP A 57 -6.47 -14.38 -9.19
N VAL A 58 -7.62 -14.68 -8.58
CA VAL A 58 -7.86 -16.00 -7.95
C VAL A 58 -8.00 -17.13 -8.97
N THR A 59 -8.35 -16.80 -10.21
CA THR A 59 -8.59 -17.77 -11.29
C THR A 59 -7.28 -18.13 -11.98
N THR A 60 -6.46 -17.12 -12.30
CA THR A 60 -5.21 -17.33 -13.06
C THR A 60 -3.98 -17.44 -12.16
N GLY A 61 -4.05 -16.93 -10.93
CA GLY A 61 -2.90 -16.80 -10.03
C GLY A 61 -1.93 -15.67 -10.45
N GLU A 62 -2.28 -14.88 -11.46
CA GLU A 62 -1.42 -13.83 -12.00
C GLU A 62 -1.41 -12.58 -11.12
N LEU A 63 -0.26 -11.89 -11.11
CA LEU A 63 -0.10 -10.63 -10.41
C LEU A 63 -0.82 -9.51 -11.17
N VAL A 64 -1.92 -9.00 -10.61
CA VAL A 64 -2.71 -7.93 -11.24
C VAL A 64 -2.25 -6.55 -10.83
N ALA A 65 -1.78 -6.37 -9.60
CA ALA A 65 -1.26 -5.10 -9.10
C ALA A 65 -0.39 -5.31 -7.86
N PHE A 66 0.40 -4.29 -7.53
CA PHE A 66 1.02 -4.21 -6.20
C PHE A 66 0.94 -2.80 -5.62
N PHE A 67 1.01 -2.74 -4.30
CA PHE A 67 1.09 -1.52 -3.51
C PHE A 67 2.24 -1.62 -2.50
N ASN A 68 3.04 -0.57 -2.43
CA ASN A 68 4.07 -0.41 -1.43
C ASN A 68 3.74 0.84 -0.58
N PRO A 69 3.76 0.74 0.75
CA PRO A 69 3.47 1.87 1.63
C PRO A 69 4.37 3.09 1.44
N HIS A 70 5.56 2.95 0.85
CA HIS A 70 6.41 4.06 0.45
C HIS A 70 5.85 4.90 -0.73
N GLY A 71 4.65 4.57 -1.21
CA GLY A 71 3.93 5.33 -2.25
C GLY A 71 4.06 4.76 -3.66
N ARG A 72 4.82 3.68 -3.85
CA ARG A 72 4.90 3.00 -5.14
C ARG A 72 3.74 2.04 -5.30
N ALA A 73 2.98 2.16 -6.39
CA ALA A 73 1.95 1.20 -6.77
C ALA A 73 1.99 1.02 -8.30
N GLU A 74 1.62 -0.16 -8.77
CA GLU A 74 1.62 -0.49 -10.20
C GLU A 74 0.48 -1.46 -10.49
N CYS A 75 -0.18 -1.28 -11.63
CA CYS A 75 -1.24 -2.14 -12.13
C CYS A 75 -0.77 -2.78 -13.45
N PHE A 76 -0.96 -4.08 -13.59
CA PHE A 76 -0.50 -4.87 -14.74
C PHE A 76 -1.64 -5.36 -15.62
N HIS A 77 -2.88 -5.30 -15.13
CA HIS A 77 -4.06 -5.77 -15.87
C HIS A 77 -5.06 -4.64 -16.08
N ASP A 78 -5.44 -4.40 -17.33
CA ASP A 78 -6.39 -3.33 -17.69
C ASP A 78 -7.77 -3.54 -17.04
N ASP A 79 -8.21 -4.79 -16.90
CA ASP A 79 -9.48 -5.13 -16.24
C ASP A 79 -9.51 -4.72 -14.75
N PHE A 80 -8.34 -4.68 -14.11
CA PHE A 80 -8.21 -4.28 -12.71
C PHE A 80 -8.04 -2.77 -12.54
N LYS A 81 -7.69 -2.05 -13.62
CA LYS A 81 -7.37 -0.63 -13.59
C LYS A 81 -8.45 0.26 -12.95
N PRO A 82 -9.76 0.07 -13.20
CA PRO A 82 -10.80 0.87 -12.55
C PRO A 82 -10.80 0.72 -11.02
N LEU A 83 -10.63 -0.52 -10.53
CA LEU A 83 -10.55 -0.79 -9.09
C LEU A 83 -9.24 -0.23 -8.50
N PHE A 84 -8.14 -0.37 -9.23
CA PHE A 84 -6.84 0.17 -8.83
C PHE A 84 -6.89 1.69 -8.65
N GLU A 85 -7.47 2.42 -9.60
CA GLU A 85 -7.63 3.88 -9.53
C GLU A 85 -8.53 4.30 -8.36
N GLN A 86 -9.59 3.53 -8.08
CA GLN A 86 -10.46 3.77 -6.93
C GLN A 86 -9.72 3.57 -5.60
N ILE A 87 -8.93 2.50 -5.47
CA ILE A 87 -8.08 2.25 -4.30
C ILE A 87 -7.07 3.39 -4.11
N LEU A 88 -6.42 3.85 -5.19
CA LEU A 88 -5.46 4.96 -5.12
C LEU A 88 -6.12 6.26 -4.68
N THR A 89 -7.32 6.54 -5.15
CA THR A 89 -8.08 7.74 -4.79
C THR A 89 -8.42 7.74 -3.30
N ASP A 90 -8.97 6.63 -2.79
CA ASP A 90 -9.30 6.46 -1.38
C ASP A 90 -8.04 6.53 -0.49
N LEU A 91 -6.94 5.89 -0.91
CA LEU A 91 -5.67 5.95 -0.20
C LEU A 91 -5.13 7.39 -0.13
N LYS A 92 -5.20 8.13 -1.24
CA LYS A 92 -4.70 9.51 -1.29
C LYS A 92 -5.51 10.40 -0.35
N GLY A 93 -6.84 10.33 -0.40
CA GLY A 93 -7.70 11.12 0.48
C GLY A 93 -7.43 10.84 1.96
N ALA A 94 -7.33 9.57 2.36
CA ALA A 94 -7.06 9.20 3.74
C ALA A 94 -5.64 9.59 4.21
N VAL A 95 -4.65 9.54 3.32
CA VAL A 95 -3.30 10.02 3.62
C VAL A 95 -3.27 11.52 3.80
N GLU A 96 -3.96 12.29 2.93
CA GLU A 96 -4.06 13.75 3.05
C GLU A 96 -4.77 14.17 4.34
N GLU A 97 -5.81 13.45 4.76
CA GLU A 97 -6.50 13.67 6.03
C GLU A 97 -5.58 13.41 7.24
N ALA A 98 -4.93 12.26 7.30
CA ALA A 98 -4.00 11.93 8.38
C ALA A 98 -2.79 12.90 8.44
N ALA A 99 -2.30 13.30 7.28
CA ALA A 99 -1.27 14.32 7.11
C ALA A 99 -1.69 15.68 7.67
N LEU A 100 -2.94 16.08 7.44
CA LEU A 100 -3.51 17.33 7.93
C LEU A 100 -3.71 17.29 9.44
N GLU A 101 -4.25 16.19 9.99
CA GLU A 101 -4.40 15.98 11.43
C GLU A 101 -3.05 16.06 12.15
N PHE A 102 -2.02 15.41 11.62
CA PHE A 102 -0.67 15.46 12.20
C PHE A 102 -0.08 16.87 12.25
N ARG A 103 -0.46 17.77 11.32
CA ARG A 103 0.04 19.16 11.30
C ARG A 103 -0.71 20.08 12.28
N GLN A 104 -1.90 19.69 12.72
CA GLN A 104 -2.72 20.48 13.64
C GLN A 104 -2.44 20.16 15.12
N HIS A 105 -1.67 19.11 15.39
CA HIS A 105 -1.29 18.64 16.72
C HIS A 105 0.22 18.72 16.93
#